data_AF-A0A7C3ASR6-F1
#
_entry.id   AF-A0A7C3ASR6-F1
#
_cell.length_a   1.000
_cell.length_b   1.000
_cell.length_c   1.000
_cell.angle_alpha   90.00
_cell.angle_beta   90.00
_cell.angle_gamma   90.00
#
_symmetry.space_group_name_H-M   'P 1'
#
loop_
_entity.id
_entity.type
_entity.pdbx_description
1 polymer ?
#
loop_
_entity_poly.entity_id
_entity_poly.type
_entity_poly.pdbx_seq_one_letter_code
_entity_poly.pdbx_strand_id
1 'polypeptide(L)'
;MSAGGDVLRGIGGHREVDEDWLTCAHREAKEEIRTDIEILPAPATWHIPHQGPVQQIKVSDKPRPLAFYEMLHSPGTPRAGVLYHIVIYRAYLPSPPKDLPPDDLQGVIALTKEQVIRGPERKPTLEELLSEGALLLTEEVPVDRQTRLYPLGTALALAQVLRHVNKA
;
A
#
# COMPACT_ATOMS: atom_id res chain seq x y z
N MET A 1 -7.61 -4.04 -26.77
CA MET A 1 -7.38 -5.02 -25.70
C MET A 1 -6.24 -4.49 -24.85
N SER A 2 -6.52 -3.78 -23.76
CA SER A 2 -5.49 -3.49 -22.76
C SER A 2 -5.04 -4.83 -22.17
N ALA A 3 -3.74 -5.03 -21.99
CA ALA A 3 -3.25 -6.18 -21.24
C ALA A 3 -3.74 -6.03 -19.80
N GLY A 4 -4.90 -6.62 -19.51
CA GLY A 4 -5.63 -6.46 -18.25
C GLY A 4 -4.87 -7.09 -17.10
N GLY A 5 -4.81 -6.37 -15.98
CA GLY A 5 -4.49 -6.91 -14.69
C GLY A 5 -4.71 -5.85 -13.62
N ASP A 6 -4.79 -6.30 -12.38
CA ASP A 6 -5.25 -5.49 -11.27
C ASP A 6 -4.08 -4.90 -10.49
N VAL A 7 -4.39 -3.85 -9.73
CA VAL A 7 -3.39 -3.10 -8.96
C VAL A 7 -3.40 -3.54 -7.50
N LEU A 8 -2.21 -3.67 -6.93
CA LEU A 8 -2.01 -3.87 -5.51
C LEU A 8 -1.60 -2.56 -4.86
N ARG A 9 -2.26 -2.22 -3.75
CA ARG A 9 -1.99 -1.07 -2.91
C ARG A 9 -2.07 -1.50 -1.44
N GLY A 10 -1.46 -0.73 -0.56
CA GLY A 10 -1.78 -0.79 0.86
C GLY A 10 -3.10 -0.08 1.15
N ILE A 11 -3.71 -0.44 2.28
CA ILE A 11 -4.97 0.12 2.79
C ILE A 11 -4.83 1.61 3.10
N GLY A 12 -5.81 2.41 2.71
CA GLY A 12 -5.84 3.84 2.97
C GLY A 12 -6.41 4.68 1.83
N GLY A 13 -6.77 5.92 2.16
CA GLY A 13 -7.39 6.86 1.22
C GLY A 13 -7.03 8.32 1.48
N HIS A 14 -7.97 9.21 1.18
CA HIS A 14 -7.74 10.64 1.27
C HIS A 14 -8.05 11.15 2.68
N ARG A 15 -7.16 12.00 3.22
CA ARG A 15 -7.44 12.74 4.45
C ARG A 15 -8.56 13.75 4.21
N GLU A 16 -9.56 13.74 5.09
CA GLU A 16 -10.64 14.71 5.04
C GLU A 16 -10.23 16.08 5.59
N VAL A 17 -11.10 17.08 5.39
CA VAL A 17 -10.95 18.39 6.01
C VAL A 17 -11.09 18.22 7.53
N ASP A 18 -10.23 18.90 8.30
CA ASP A 18 -10.17 18.85 9.76
C ASP A 18 -9.79 17.51 10.41
N GLU A 19 -9.40 16.50 9.61
CA GLU A 19 -8.92 15.21 10.10
C GLU A 19 -7.39 15.16 10.20
N ASP A 20 -6.80 14.53 11.22
CA ASP A 20 -5.35 14.28 11.25
C ASP A 20 -4.95 12.97 10.53
N TRP A 21 -3.66 12.76 10.29
CA TRP A 21 -3.18 11.59 9.53
C TRP A 21 -3.48 10.24 10.19
N LEU A 22 -3.53 10.19 11.52
CA LEU A 22 -3.77 8.94 12.24
C LEU A 22 -5.26 8.60 12.25
N THR A 23 -6.10 9.61 12.47
CA THR A 23 -7.56 9.52 12.38
C THR A 23 -7.96 9.04 10.99
N CYS A 24 -7.36 9.63 9.94
CA CYS A 24 -7.53 9.17 8.57
C CYS A 24 -7.16 7.70 8.39
N ALA A 25 -5.97 7.27 8.84
CA ALA A 25 -5.55 5.87 8.70
C ALA A 25 -6.51 4.89 9.41
N HIS A 26 -7.03 5.25 10.59
CA HIS A 26 -8.01 4.43 11.30
C HIS A 26 -9.38 4.41 10.62
N ARG A 27 -9.86 5.56 10.12
CA ARG A 27 -11.14 5.64 9.39
C ARG A 27 -11.08 4.81 8.11
N GLU A 28 -10.04 5.01 7.30
CA GLU A 28 -9.87 4.29 6.02
C GLU A 28 -9.76 2.78 6.24
N ALA A 29 -9.04 2.33 7.27
CA ALA A 29 -9.02 0.90 7.62
C ALA A 29 -10.41 0.38 7.99
N LYS A 30 -11.23 1.16 8.71
CA LYS A 30 -12.62 0.78 9.01
C LYS A 30 -13.49 0.76 7.78
N GLU A 31 -13.31 1.67 6.84
CA GLU A 31 -14.11 1.78 5.63
C GLU A 31 -13.76 0.66 4.64
N GLU A 32 -12.48 0.44 4.36
CA GLU A 32 -12.01 -0.50 3.33
C GLU A 32 -12.01 -1.96 3.81
N ILE A 33 -11.60 -2.22 5.06
CA ILE A 33 -11.35 -3.59 5.55
C ILE A 33 -12.12 -3.95 6.84
N ARG A 34 -13.00 -3.05 7.32
CA ARG A 34 -13.94 -3.29 8.44
C ARG A 34 -13.28 -3.78 9.72
N THR A 35 -12.07 -3.32 9.98
CA THR A 35 -11.29 -3.76 11.14
C THR A 35 -10.54 -2.60 11.77
N ASP A 36 -10.34 -2.71 13.08
CA ASP A 36 -9.43 -1.82 13.78
C ASP A 36 -7.98 -2.23 13.50
N ILE A 37 -7.10 -1.23 13.42
CA ILE A 37 -5.67 -1.42 13.30
C ILE A 37 -4.97 -0.80 14.50
N GLU A 38 -3.78 -1.29 14.83
CA GLU A 38 -2.89 -0.63 15.77
C GLU A 38 -1.72 -0.01 15.01
N ILE A 39 -1.60 1.32 15.03
CA ILE A 39 -0.50 2.00 14.35
C ILE A 39 0.78 1.86 15.17
N LEU A 40 1.80 1.25 14.56
CA LEU A 40 3.09 0.98 15.19
C LEU A 40 4.13 2.02 14.77
N PRO A 41 5.02 2.46 15.67
CA PRO A 41 6.11 3.35 15.29
C PRO A 41 7.10 2.62 14.36
N ALA A 42 7.46 3.27 13.26
CA ALA A 42 8.54 2.78 12.41
C ALA A 42 9.93 3.01 13.06
N PRO A 43 10.91 2.11 12.83
CA PRO A 43 12.27 2.30 13.33
C PRO A 43 12.98 3.50 12.66
N ALA A 44 12.61 3.81 11.42
CA ALA A 44 13.11 4.92 10.62
C ALA A 44 12.00 5.43 9.68
N THR A 45 12.12 6.68 9.25
CA THR A 45 11.23 7.28 8.26
C THR A 45 11.98 7.54 6.97
N TRP A 46 11.36 7.19 5.85
CA TRP A 46 11.94 7.35 4.52
C TRP A 46 11.19 8.42 3.72
N HIS A 47 11.90 9.35 3.11
CA HIS A 47 11.34 10.23 2.08
C HIS A 47 11.63 9.63 0.72
N ILE A 48 10.56 9.44 -0.05
CA ILE A 48 10.58 8.91 -1.40
C ILE A 48 10.07 10.04 -2.30
N PRO A 49 10.97 10.86 -2.86
CA PRO A 49 10.56 11.95 -3.74
C PRO A 49 10.07 11.41 -5.08
N HIS A 50 9.25 12.20 -5.78
CA HIS A 50 8.81 11.83 -7.13
C HIS A 50 10.01 11.73 -8.09
N GLN A 51 11.03 12.57 -7.85
CA GLN A 51 12.29 12.59 -8.57
C GLN A 51 13.45 12.67 -7.60
N GLY A 52 14.50 11.87 -7.85
CA GLY A 52 15.71 11.85 -7.03
C GLY A 52 15.83 10.60 -6.14
N PRO A 53 16.84 10.56 -5.27
CA PRO A 53 17.12 9.38 -4.45
C PRO A 53 16.17 9.28 -3.25
N VAL A 54 15.85 8.05 -2.88
CA VAL A 54 15.20 7.73 -1.60
C VAL A 54 16.19 8.01 -0.47
N GLN A 55 15.72 8.64 0.60
CA GLN A 55 16.58 9.02 1.72
C GLN A 55 15.88 8.80 3.06
N GLN A 56 16.66 8.46 4.09
CA GLN A 56 16.15 8.41 5.45
C GLN A 56 16.12 9.83 6.05
N ILE A 57 15.00 10.18 6.67
CA ILE A 57 14.81 11.49 7.32
C ILE A 57 14.52 11.34 8.81
N LYS A 58 14.73 12.40 9.57
CA LYS A 58 14.34 12.49 10.98
C LYS A 58 13.01 13.20 11.10
N VAL A 59 12.09 12.60 11.84
CA VAL A 59 10.80 13.21 12.20
C VAL A 59 10.52 13.05 13.69
N SER A 60 9.79 14.01 14.24
CA SER A 60 9.39 14.05 15.65
C SER A 60 8.02 13.44 15.91
N ASP A 61 7.24 13.18 14.86
CA ASP A 61 5.88 12.64 14.91
C ASP A 61 5.82 11.31 15.67
N LYS A 62 4.72 11.13 16.41
CA LYS A 62 4.43 9.92 17.20
C LYS A 62 2.99 9.47 16.91
N PRO A 63 2.78 8.21 16.47
CA PRO A 63 3.79 7.22 16.08
C PRO A 63 4.60 7.69 14.86
N ARG A 64 5.86 7.25 14.80
CA ARG A 64 6.76 7.62 13.70
C ARG A 64 6.25 6.99 12.38
N PRO A 65 5.97 7.78 11.33
CA PRO A 65 5.58 7.25 10.02
C PRO A 65 6.72 6.45 9.38
N LEU A 66 6.37 5.44 8.59
CA LEU A 66 7.31 4.63 7.83
C LEU A 66 7.90 5.41 6.66
N ALA A 67 7.06 6.13 5.92
CA ALA A 67 7.52 6.89 4.76
C ALA A 67 6.63 8.08 4.41
N PHE A 68 7.23 9.07 3.75
CA PHE A 68 6.56 10.10 2.96
C PHE A 68 6.84 9.81 1.49
N TYR A 69 5.78 9.64 0.71
CA TYR A 69 5.89 9.27 -0.70
C TYR A 69 5.23 10.30 -1.60
N GLU A 70 5.95 10.75 -2.61
CA GLU A 70 5.48 11.71 -3.59
C GLU A 70 5.08 11.03 -4.90
N MET A 71 3.91 11.39 -5.40
CA MET A 71 3.38 10.90 -6.66
C MET A 71 2.72 12.02 -7.46
N LEU A 72 2.69 11.86 -8.78
CA LEU A 72 1.87 12.70 -9.63
C LEU A 72 0.51 12.06 -9.83
N HIS A 73 -0.54 12.87 -9.84
CA HIS A 73 -1.85 12.43 -10.31
C HIS A 73 -1.74 11.93 -11.76
N SER A 74 -2.31 10.74 -12.01
CA SER A 74 -2.27 10.09 -13.32
C SER A 74 -2.91 10.94 -14.42
N PRO A 75 -2.46 10.80 -15.68
CA PRO A 75 -3.15 11.36 -16.84
C PRO A 75 -4.64 10.99 -16.85
N GLY A 76 -5.49 11.91 -17.31
CA GLY A 76 -6.94 11.70 -17.38
C GLY A 76 -7.72 11.99 -16.08
N THR A 77 -7.03 12.38 -15.00
CA THR A 77 -7.67 12.90 -13.78
C THR A 77 -7.73 14.43 -13.78
N PRO A 78 -8.68 15.08 -13.06
CA PRO A 78 -8.78 16.54 -13.02
C PRO A 78 -7.51 17.26 -12.53
N ARG A 79 -6.66 16.55 -11.78
CA ARG A 79 -5.42 17.06 -11.21
C ARG A 79 -4.16 16.49 -11.86
N ALA A 80 -4.27 15.93 -13.07
CA ALA A 80 -3.15 15.28 -13.77
C ALA A 80 -1.85 16.11 -13.74
N GLY A 81 -0.74 15.47 -13.38
CA GLY A 81 0.57 16.13 -13.28
C GLY A 81 0.79 16.96 -12.01
N VAL A 82 -0.22 17.11 -11.14
CA VAL A 82 -0.06 17.73 -9.82
C VAL A 82 0.55 16.73 -8.86
N LEU A 83 1.57 17.18 -8.12
CA LEU A 83 2.21 16.41 -7.06
C LEU A 83 1.26 16.28 -5.86
N TYR A 84 1.18 15.07 -5.31
CA TYR A 84 0.54 14.79 -4.03
C TYR A 84 1.45 13.92 -3.16
N HIS A 85 1.20 13.96 -1.87
CA HIS A 85 1.99 13.28 -0.85
C HIS A 85 1.14 12.22 -0.15
N ILE A 86 1.76 11.08 0.11
CA ILE A 86 1.19 9.99 0.89
C ILE A 86 2.04 9.82 2.15
N VAL A 87 1.38 9.81 3.32
CA VAL A 87 2.00 9.45 4.59
C VAL A 87 1.72 7.98 4.85
N ILE A 88 2.76 7.17 5.00
CA ILE A 88 2.65 5.73 5.15
C ILE A 88 3.00 5.35 6.58
N TYR A 89 2.12 4.62 7.24
CA TYR A 89 2.35 4.05 8.56
C TYR A 89 2.52 2.54 8.48
N ARG A 90 3.23 2.00 9.48
CA ARG A 90 3.19 0.56 9.77
C ARG A 90 2.05 0.33 10.74
N ALA A 91 1.26 -0.71 10.50
CA ALA A 91 0.19 -1.09 11.40
C ALA A 91 0.23 -2.60 11.71
N TYR A 92 -0.30 -2.97 12.87
CA TYR A 92 -0.67 -4.32 13.20
C TYR A 92 -2.16 -4.52 12.91
N LEU A 93 -2.46 -5.65 12.26
CA LEU A 93 -3.80 -6.06 11.90
C LEU A 93 -4.21 -7.20 12.85
N PRO A 94 -5.01 -6.94 13.89
CA PRO A 94 -5.31 -7.91 14.94
C PRO A 94 -6.25 -9.03 14.49
N SER A 95 -7.06 -8.78 13.45
CA SER A 95 -8.01 -9.73 12.91
C SER A 95 -8.06 -9.65 11.38
N PRO A 96 -8.37 -10.76 10.68
CA PRO A 96 -8.56 -10.74 9.24
C PRO A 96 -9.63 -9.72 8.81
N PRO A 97 -9.46 -9.07 7.64
CA PRO A 97 -10.50 -8.26 7.01
C PRO A 97 -11.77 -9.05 6.70
N LYS A 98 -12.91 -8.35 6.62
CA LYS A 98 -14.22 -8.93 6.29
C LYS A 98 -15.14 -7.87 5.69
N ASP A 99 -16.23 -8.31 5.04
CA ASP A 99 -17.32 -7.45 4.56
C ASP A 99 -16.79 -6.27 3.70
N LEU A 100 -15.87 -6.58 2.77
CA LEU A 100 -15.21 -5.55 1.96
C LEU A 100 -16.24 -4.84 1.06
N PRO A 101 -16.09 -3.53 0.80
CA PRO A 101 -16.89 -2.83 -0.21
C PRO A 101 -16.51 -3.35 -1.61
N PRO A 102 -17.36 -4.16 -2.28
CA PRO A 102 -16.95 -4.90 -3.48
C PRO A 102 -16.71 -3.99 -4.70
N ASP A 103 -17.28 -2.78 -4.70
CA ASP A 103 -17.08 -1.79 -5.75
C ASP A 103 -15.69 -1.11 -5.67
N ASP A 104 -15.07 -1.13 -4.49
CA ASP A 104 -13.80 -0.45 -4.22
C ASP A 104 -12.62 -1.44 -4.05
N LEU A 105 -12.88 -2.60 -3.43
CA LEU A 105 -11.84 -3.57 -3.06
C LEU A 105 -12.30 -5.01 -3.31
N GLN A 106 -11.61 -5.71 -4.22
CA GLN A 106 -11.94 -7.10 -4.57
C GLN A 106 -11.46 -8.12 -3.53
N GLY A 107 -10.36 -7.83 -2.83
CA GLY A 107 -9.77 -8.75 -1.85
C GLY A 107 -8.55 -8.17 -1.15
N VAL A 108 -8.12 -8.85 -0.07
CA VAL A 108 -6.90 -8.50 0.67
C VAL A 108 -5.93 -9.67 0.64
N ILE A 109 -4.71 -9.41 0.18
CA ILE A 109 -3.62 -10.37 0.13
C ILE A 109 -2.45 -9.93 1.01
N ALA A 110 -1.97 -10.83 1.85
CA ALA A 110 -0.73 -10.67 2.60
C ALA A 110 0.44 -11.22 1.78
N LEU A 111 1.45 -10.39 1.56
CA LEU A 111 2.65 -10.74 0.80
C LEU A 111 3.85 -10.93 1.73
N THR A 112 4.76 -11.82 1.34
CA THR A 112 6.07 -11.91 1.98
C THR A 112 6.92 -10.68 1.65
N LYS A 113 7.93 -10.40 2.48
CA LYS A 113 8.87 -9.30 2.26
C LYS A 113 9.55 -9.42 0.88
N GLU A 114 9.96 -10.63 0.51
CA GLU A 114 10.61 -10.95 -0.75
C GLU A 114 9.67 -10.71 -1.94
N GLN A 115 8.39 -11.07 -1.83
CA GLN A 115 7.38 -10.78 -2.84
C GLN A 115 7.18 -9.28 -3.04
N VAL A 116 7.12 -8.50 -1.95
CA VAL A 116 7.01 -7.03 -2.05
C VAL A 116 8.25 -6.45 -2.74
N ILE A 117 9.46 -6.90 -2.37
CA ILE A 117 10.71 -6.42 -2.97
C ILE A 117 10.79 -6.74 -4.47
N ARG A 118 10.37 -7.93 -4.90
CA ARG A 118 10.50 -8.39 -6.29
C ARG A 118 9.29 -8.05 -7.17
N GLY A 119 8.14 -7.76 -6.55
CA GLY A 119 6.86 -7.53 -7.22
C GLY A 119 6.90 -6.51 -8.38
N PRO A 120 7.54 -5.33 -8.22
CA PRO A 120 7.57 -4.31 -9.27
C PRO A 120 8.20 -4.78 -10.59
N GLU A 121 9.09 -5.78 -10.56
CA GLU A 121 9.78 -6.30 -11.74
C GLU A 121 9.09 -7.54 -12.31
N ARG A 122 8.52 -8.39 -11.45
CA ARG A 122 8.02 -9.73 -11.84
C ARG A 122 6.61 -9.73 -12.43
N LYS A 123 5.74 -8.82 -12.01
CA LYS A 123 4.32 -8.77 -12.43
C LYS A 123 3.61 -10.14 -12.33
N PRO A 124 3.65 -10.78 -11.14
CA PRO A 124 3.17 -12.15 -10.97
C PRO A 124 1.65 -12.25 -11.10
N THR A 125 1.16 -13.45 -11.37
CA THR A 125 -0.27 -13.76 -11.21
C THR A 125 -0.62 -13.95 -9.74
N LEU A 126 -1.91 -13.89 -9.40
CA LEU A 126 -2.40 -14.25 -8.07
C LEU A 126 -1.98 -15.68 -7.68
N GLU A 127 -2.09 -16.65 -8.59
CA GLU A 127 -1.66 -18.03 -8.37
C GLU A 127 -0.16 -18.15 -8.04
N GLU A 128 0.70 -17.42 -8.77
CA GLU A 128 2.14 -17.40 -8.51
C GLU A 128 2.45 -16.85 -7.12
N LEU A 129 1.77 -15.79 -6.68
CA LEU A 129 1.96 -15.24 -5.34
C LEU A 129 1.54 -16.24 -4.25
N LEU A 130 0.39 -16.90 -4.41
CA LEU A 130 -0.13 -17.85 -3.42
C LEU A 130 0.76 -19.09 -3.31
N SER A 131 1.19 -19.65 -4.44
CA SER A 131 2.12 -20.79 -4.47
C SER A 131 3.50 -20.46 -3.89
N GLU A 132 3.89 -19.18 -3.89
CA GLU A 132 5.12 -18.66 -3.27
C GLU A 132 4.92 -18.21 -1.81
N GLY A 133 3.77 -18.47 -1.20
CA GLY A 133 3.53 -18.25 0.23
C GLY A 133 2.80 -16.95 0.58
N ALA A 134 2.22 -16.25 -0.40
CA ALA A 134 1.24 -15.21 -0.09
C ALA A 134 -0.03 -15.84 0.51
N LEU A 135 -0.76 -15.07 1.31
CA LEU A 135 -2.01 -15.49 1.90
C LEU A 135 -3.13 -14.58 1.42
N LEU A 136 -4.14 -15.15 0.78
CA LEU A 136 -5.39 -14.44 0.54
C LEU A 136 -6.18 -14.41 1.86
N LEU A 137 -6.27 -13.23 2.48
CA LEU A 137 -6.92 -13.05 3.79
C LEU A 137 -8.44 -12.99 3.65
N THR A 138 -8.93 -12.37 2.58
CA THR A 138 -10.34 -12.34 2.21
C THR A 138 -10.52 -12.03 0.73
N GLU A 139 -11.62 -12.48 0.15
CA GLU A 139 -12.13 -12.12 -1.18
C GLU A 139 -13.66 -12.05 -1.10
N GLU A 140 -14.25 -10.90 -1.41
CA GLU A 140 -15.72 -10.78 -1.48
C GLU A 140 -16.24 -11.21 -2.85
N VAL A 141 -15.45 -10.95 -3.88
CA VAL A 141 -15.69 -11.39 -5.24
C VAL A 141 -14.52 -12.26 -5.67
N PRO A 142 -14.75 -13.46 -6.24
CA PRO A 142 -13.68 -14.32 -6.71
C PRO A 142 -12.77 -13.57 -7.69
N VAL A 143 -11.49 -13.44 -7.33
CA VAL A 143 -10.48 -12.88 -8.22
C VAL A 143 -9.90 -14.00 -9.06
N ASP A 144 -9.87 -13.82 -10.39
CA ASP A 144 -9.25 -14.80 -11.29
C ASP A 144 -7.79 -15.04 -10.88
N ARG A 145 -7.43 -16.29 -10.60
CA ARG A 145 -6.09 -16.69 -10.17
C ARG A 145 -5.03 -16.37 -11.24
N GLN A 146 -5.43 -16.23 -12.50
CA GLN A 146 -4.55 -15.83 -13.61
C GLN A 146 -4.41 -14.31 -13.75
N THR A 147 -5.15 -13.51 -12.99
CA THR A 147 -5.00 -12.05 -12.95
C THR A 147 -3.58 -11.69 -12.55
N ARG A 148 -2.94 -10.87 -13.37
CA ARG A 148 -1.63 -10.27 -13.05
C ARG A 148 -1.82 -9.12 -12.09
N LEU A 149 -0.98 -9.08 -11.07
CA LEU A 149 -1.04 -8.09 -10.01
C LEU A 149 0.14 -7.12 -10.10
N TYR A 150 -0.18 -5.82 -10.13
CA TYR A 150 0.79 -4.75 -10.32
C TYR A 150 0.88 -3.87 -9.07
N PRO A 151 2.03 -3.82 -8.36
CA PRO A 151 2.16 -2.91 -7.23
C PRO A 151 2.11 -1.46 -7.70
N LEU A 152 1.27 -0.67 -7.04
CA LEU A 152 1.11 0.76 -7.28
C LEU A 152 0.99 1.51 -5.95
N GLY A 153 1.26 2.81 -5.96
CA GLY A 153 1.14 3.64 -4.77
C GLY A 153 1.97 3.12 -3.59
N THR A 154 1.31 2.91 -2.46
CA THR A 154 1.92 2.46 -1.19
C THR A 154 2.61 1.10 -1.28
N ALA A 155 2.15 0.18 -2.14
CA ALA A 155 2.83 -1.10 -2.36
C ALA A 155 4.21 -0.92 -3.02
N LEU A 156 4.31 -0.01 -4.00
CA LEU A 156 5.57 0.33 -4.65
C LEU A 156 6.51 1.07 -3.69
N ALA A 157 5.98 1.99 -2.88
CA ALA A 157 6.74 2.69 -1.86
C ALA A 157 7.35 1.72 -0.84
N LEU A 158 6.57 0.74 -0.37
CA LEU A 158 7.07 -0.27 0.56
C LEU A 158 8.22 -1.09 -0.05
N ALA A 159 8.11 -1.48 -1.32
CA ALA A 159 9.19 -2.17 -2.03
C ALA A 159 10.49 -1.35 -2.05
N GLN A 160 10.39 -0.04 -2.27
CA GLN A 160 11.56 0.84 -2.25
C GLN A 160 12.17 0.95 -0.86
N VAL A 161 11.36 1.11 0.20
CA VAL A 161 11.84 1.12 1.58
C VAL A 161 12.58 -0.17 1.92
N LEU A 162 11.97 -1.32 1.65
CA LEU A 162 12.55 -2.63 1.98
C LEU A 162 13.86 -2.91 1.24
N ARG A 163 14.00 -2.43 0.00
CA ARG A 163 15.26 -2.52 -0.76
C ARG A 163 16.38 -1.68 -0.15
N HIS A 164 16.08 -0.55 0.48
CA HIS A 164 17.08 0.27 1.16
C HIS A 164 17.46 -0.30 2.52
N VAL A 165 16.48 -0.79 3.28
CA VAL A 165 16.73 -1.46 4.57
C VAL A 165 17.61 -2.71 4.39
N ASN A 166 17.45 -3.47 3.31
CA ASN A 166 18.25 -4.67 3.05
C ASN A 166 19.68 -4.40 2.55
N LYS A 167 19.98 -3.17 2.14
CA LYS A 167 21.33 -2.78 1.66
C LYS A 167 22.18 -2.16 2.77
N ALA A 168 21.58 -1.81 3.89
CA ALA A 168 22.22 -1.16 5.04
C ALA A 168 22.82 -2.17 6.01
#